data_AF-A0A937NWB2-F1
#
_entry.id   AF-A0A937NWB2-F1
#
_cell.length_a   1.000
_cell.length_b   1.000
_cell.length_c   1.000
_cell.angle_alpha   90.00
_cell.angle_beta   90.00
_cell.angle_gamma   90.00
#
_symmetry.space_group_name_H-M   'P 1'
#
loop_
_entity.id
_entity.type
_entity.pdbx_description
1 polymer ?
#
loop_
_entity_poly.entity_id
_entity_poly.type
_entity_poly.pdbx_seq_one_letter_code
_entity_poly.pdbx_strand_id
1 'polypeptide(L)'
;MADEASDYNRRTSQWVIDHVRENDAILTDETPSYCWYLRYHTHARLIRLPQAKPADIVEAIQTVRRNGGHVLATPDVFAKDNGKHHASDPEPEYVTRVRAALRPLFVPVSHNRFGNVWLFRPEQAAQ
;
A
#
# COMPACT_ATOMS: atom_id res chain seq x y z
N MET A 1 6.36 -26.51 10.64
CA MET A 1 6.77 -26.01 9.29
C MET A 1 6.44 -24.54 9.29
N ALA A 2 7.44 -23.66 9.18
CA ALA A 2 7.19 -22.24 9.03
C ALA A 2 6.52 -22.05 7.66
N ASP A 3 5.31 -21.49 7.67
CA ASP A 3 4.51 -21.25 6.49
C ASP A 3 5.29 -20.28 5.58
N GLU A 4 5.65 -20.69 4.36
CA GLU A 4 6.38 -19.84 3.42
C GLU A 4 5.66 -18.51 3.16
N ALA A 5 4.32 -18.48 3.29
CA ALA A 5 3.53 -17.26 3.20
C ALA A 5 3.77 -16.32 4.39
N SER A 6 3.99 -16.85 5.60
CA SER A 6 4.34 -16.07 6.78
C SER A 6 5.75 -15.47 6.64
N ASP A 7 6.69 -16.24 6.09
CA ASP A 7 8.05 -15.78 5.83
C ASP A 7 8.11 -14.72 4.72
N TYR A 8 7.25 -14.82 3.70
CA TYR A 8 7.09 -13.80 2.66
C TYR A 8 6.51 -12.50 3.22
N ASN A 9 5.35 -12.56 3.88
CA ASN A 9 4.68 -11.38 4.44
C ASN A 9 5.60 -10.65 5.43
N ARG A 10 6.29 -11.39 6.29
CA ARG A 10 7.27 -10.81 7.23
C ARG A 10 8.37 -10.04 6.48
N ARG A 11 8.96 -10.62 5.45
CA ARG A 11 10.08 -10.01 4.72
C ARG A 11 9.65 -8.81 3.88
N THR A 12 8.48 -8.86 3.26
CA THR A 12 7.91 -7.74 2.47
C THR A 12 7.46 -6.59 3.37
N SER A 13 6.90 -6.89 4.54
CA SER A 13 6.39 -5.89 5.47
C SER A 13 7.43 -5.33 6.44
N GLN A 14 8.62 -5.96 6.59
CA GLN A 14 9.58 -5.59 7.63
C GLN A 14 9.92 -4.09 7.62
N TRP A 15 10.22 -3.53 6.46
CA TRP A 15 10.52 -2.10 6.36
C TRP A 15 9.32 -1.24 6.77
N VAL A 16 8.11 -1.61 6.35
CA VAL A 16 6.88 -0.89 6.73
C VAL A 16 6.73 -0.93 8.24
N ILE A 17 6.80 -2.12 8.85
CA ILE A 17 6.65 -2.31 10.29
C ILE A 17 7.67 -1.46 11.07
N ASP A 18 8.92 -1.40 10.61
CA ASP A 18 9.98 -0.69 11.31
C ASP A 18 9.90 0.84 11.17
N HIS A 19 9.17 1.37 10.18
CA HIS A 19 9.19 2.79 9.83
C HIS A 19 7.85 3.51 9.92
N VAL A 20 6.73 2.78 9.95
CA VAL A 20 5.40 3.40 10.09
C VAL A 20 5.09 3.78 11.53
N ARG A 21 4.37 4.89 11.66
CA ARG A 21 3.87 5.43 12.92
C ARG A 21 2.34 5.32 12.98
N GLU A 22 1.78 5.52 14.16
CA GLU A 22 0.34 5.48 14.39
C GLU A 22 -0.45 6.47 13.52
N ASN A 23 0.13 7.63 13.24
CA ASN A 23 -0.50 8.67 12.42
C ASN A 23 -0.33 8.43 10.90
N ASP A 24 0.42 7.40 10.51
CA ASP A 24 0.64 7.07 9.11
C ASP A 24 -0.51 6.22 8.55
N ALA A 25 -0.62 6.17 7.23
CA ALA A 25 -1.49 5.23 6.54
C ALA A 25 -0.71 4.38 5.54
N ILE A 26 -1.18 3.14 5.38
CA ILE A 26 -0.64 2.19 4.41
C ILE A 26 -1.75 1.91 3.39
N LEU A 27 -1.49 2.26 2.13
CA LEU A 27 -2.36 1.99 1.00
C LEU A 27 -1.84 0.74 0.26
N THR A 28 -2.69 -0.28 0.11
CA THR A 28 -2.26 -1.55 -0.50
C THR A 28 -3.37 -2.23 -1.30
N ASP A 29 -3.00 -2.97 -2.33
CA ASP A 29 -3.87 -3.86 -3.10
C ASP A 29 -3.70 -5.35 -2.72
N GLU A 30 -2.98 -5.63 -1.64
CA GLU A 30 -2.61 -6.98 -1.21
C GLU A 30 -3.76 -7.87 -0.73
N THR A 31 -3.42 -9.15 -0.53
CA THR A 31 -4.34 -10.17 -0.01
C THR A 31 -4.86 -9.82 1.40
N PRO A 32 -6.03 -10.35 1.80
CA PRO A 32 -6.52 -10.16 3.17
C PRO A 32 -5.53 -10.64 4.23
N SER A 33 -4.81 -11.74 3.98
CA SER A 33 -3.83 -12.30 4.92
C SER A 33 -2.66 -11.36 5.16
N TYR A 34 -2.14 -10.71 4.12
CA TYR A 34 -1.12 -9.66 4.26
C TYR A 34 -1.66 -8.45 5.03
N CYS A 35 -2.91 -8.05 4.75
CA CYS A 35 -3.56 -6.96 5.49
C CYS A 35 -3.73 -7.28 6.98
N TRP A 36 -4.10 -8.53 7.30
CA TRP A 36 -4.17 -9.01 8.68
C TRP A 36 -2.80 -8.97 9.36
N TYR A 37 -1.75 -9.40 8.65
CA TYR A 37 -0.38 -9.35 9.15
C TYR A 37 0.05 -7.91 9.49
N LEU A 38 -0.16 -6.96 8.58
CA LEU A 38 0.15 -5.54 8.82
C LEU A 38 -0.66 -4.95 9.98
N ARG A 39 -1.95 -5.27 10.09
CA ARG A 39 -2.78 -4.81 11.21
C ARG A 39 -2.33 -5.35 12.55
N TYR A 40 -1.78 -6.57 12.57
CA TYR A 40 -1.27 -7.17 13.79
C TYR A 40 0.06 -6.53 14.23
N HIS A 41 0.88 -6.09 13.28
CA HIS A 41 2.23 -5.59 13.54
C HIS A 41 2.39 -4.07 13.49
N THR A 42 1.37 -3.32 13.07
CA THR A 42 1.42 -1.85 12.94
C THR A 42 0.15 -1.20 13.47
N HIS A 43 0.29 0.02 14.02
CA HIS A 43 -0.85 0.87 14.41
C HIS A 43 -1.28 1.83 13.30
N ALA A 44 -0.61 1.78 12.14
CA ALA A 44 -0.93 2.63 11.00
C ALA A 44 -2.30 2.30 10.42
N ARG A 45 -2.98 3.31 9.86
CA ARG A 45 -4.26 3.13 9.19
C ARG A 45 -4.08 2.33 7.90
N LEU A 46 -4.61 1.12 7.84
CA LEU A 46 -4.55 0.28 6.64
C LEU A 46 -5.75 0.52 5.71
N ILE A 47 -5.47 0.87 4.45
CA ILE A 47 -6.46 1.12 3.40
C ILE A 47 -6.24 0.10 2.28
N ARG A 48 -7.27 -0.72 2.02
CA ARG A 48 -7.22 -1.76 1.00
C ARG A 48 -7.95 -1.32 -0.25
N LEU A 49 -7.21 -1.09 -1.34
CA LEU A 49 -7.73 -0.45 -2.56
C LEU A 49 -8.96 -1.14 -3.18
N PRO A 50 -8.99 -2.47 -3.37
CA PRO A 50 -10.16 -3.16 -3.95
C PRO A 50 -11.46 -3.00 -3.15
N GLN A 51 -11.38 -2.53 -1.90
CA GLN A 51 -12.51 -2.41 -0.98
C GLN A 51 -12.80 -0.96 -0.57
N ALA A 52 -11.93 -0.01 -0.89
CA ALA A 52 -12.04 1.38 -0.47
C ALA A 52 -12.80 2.19 -1.53
N LYS A 53 -13.76 3.03 -1.10
CA LYS A 53 -14.35 4.01 -2.01
C LYS A 53 -13.34 5.14 -2.27
N PRO A 54 -13.36 5.78 -3.45
CA PRO A 54 -12.47 6.91 -3.73
C PRO A 54 -12.53 8.03 -2.68
N ALA A 55 -13.73 8.33 -2.17
CA ALA A 55 -13.92 9.31 -1.10
C ALA A 55 -13.15 8.93 0.17
N ASP A 56 -13.17 7.65 0.57
CA ASP A 56 -12.49 7.16 1.77
C ASP A 56 -10.96 7.28 1.65
N ILE A 57 -10.43 7.08 0.43
CA ILE A 57 -8.99 7.22 0.14
C ILE A 57 -8.59 8.69 0.27
N VAL A 58 -9.34 9.60 -0.35
CA VAL A 58 -9.08 11.04 -0.28
C VAL A 58 -9.17 11.54 1.15
N GLU A 59 -10.22 11.16 1.88
CA GLU A 59 -10.40 11.52 3.28
C GLU A 59 -9.23 11.00 4.12
N ALA A 60 -8.83 9.74 3.95
CA ALA A 60 -7.72 9.18 4.71
C ALA A 60 -6.39 9.90 4.44
N ILE A 61 -6.09 10.20 3.17
CA ILE A 61 -4.89 10.98 2.81
C ILE A 61 -4.93 12.37 3.47
N GLN A 62 -6.09 13.04 3.44
CA GLN A 62 -6.25 14.36 4.06
C GLN A 62 -6.08 14.30 5.58
N THR A 63 -6.68 13.31 6.25
CA THR A 63 -6.54 13.12 7.70
C THR A 63 -5.09 12.85 8.09
N VAL A 64 -4.40 11.96 7.38
CA VAL A 64 -2.98 11.65 7.62
C VAL A 64 -2.13 12.91 7.50
N ARG A 65 -2.34 13.71 6.44
CA ARG A 65 -1.62 14.98 6.25
C ARG A 65 -1.92 16.00 7.35
N ARG A 66 -3.17 16.12 7.80
CA ARG A 66 -3.54 17.02 8.92
C ARG A 66 -2.86 16.61 10.23
N ASN A 67 -2.67 15.32 10.44
CA ASN A 67 -2.05 14.77 11.64
C ASN A 67 -0.51 14.66 11.54
N GLY A 68 0.08 15.17 10.46
CA GLY A 68 1.54 15.13 10.23
C GLY A 68 2.09 13.74 9.94
N GLY A 69 1.25 12.79 9.53
CA GLY A 69 1.64 11.45 9.14
C GLY A 69 1.99 11.33 7.65
N HIS A 70 2.45 10.15 7.28
CA HIS A 70 2.85 9.77 5.93
C HIS A 70 1.88 8.75 5.34
N VAL A 71 1.67 8.81 4.04
CA VAL A 71 0.93 7.78 3.31
C VAL A 71 1.95 6.93 2.56
N LEU A 72 2.03 5.65 2.91
CA LEU A 72 2.90 4.68 2.29
C LEU A 72 2.10 3.73 1.40
N ALA A 73 2.75 3.13 0.41
CA ALA A 73 2.14 2.12 -0.43
C ALA A 73 3.03 0.89 -0.62
N THR A 74 2.39 -0.29 -0.67
CA THR A 74 3.01 -1.62 -0.90
C THR A 74 2.07 -2.49 -1.77
N PRO A 75 2.57 -3.49 -2.53
CA PRO A 75 3.96 -3.98 -2.61
C PRO A 75 4.76 -3.41 -3.80
N ASP A 76 4.10 -2.86 -4.83
CA ASP A 76 4.74 -2.21 -5.99
C ASP A 76 3.76 -1.24 -6.68
N VAL A 77 3.18 -0.32 -5.88
CA VAL A 77 2.22 0.74 -6.24
C VAL A 77 1.27 0.33 -7.38
N PHE A 78 0.60 -0.79 -7.10
CA PHE A 78 -0.60 -1.28 -7.75
C PHE A 78 -0.42 -1.91 -9.15
N ALA A 79 0.50 -2.87 -9.30
CA ALA A 79 0.76 -3.55 -10.57
C ALA A 79 -0.38 -4.45 -11.10
N LYS A 80 -0.52 -4.49 -12.44
CA LYS A 80 -0.50 -5.74 -13.22
C LYS A 80 0.19 -5.53 -14.58
N ASP A 81 1.43 -6.01 -14.69
CA ASP A 81 1.92 -6.75 -15.87
C ASP A 81 3.14 -7.58 -15.44
N ASN A 82 3.00 -8.90 -15.59
CA ASN A 82 3.92 -10.00 -15.25
C ASN A 82 4.22 -10.29 -13.76
N GLY A 83 3.47 -11.24 -13.21
CA GLY A 83 4.04 -12.24 -12.31
C GLY A 83 3.29 -12.48 -10.99
N LYS A 84 2.37 -13.46 -11.01
CA LYS A 84 2.02 -14.33 -9.87
C LYS A 84 0.94 -13.92 -8.86
N HIS A 85 0.29 -12.76 -8.94
CA HIS A 85 -0.89 -12.50 -8.10
C HIS A 85 -2.18 -12.30 -8.92
N HIS A 86 -3.05 -13.31 -8.82
CA HIS A 86 -4.46 -13.38 -9.22
C HIS A 86 -4.81 -12.92 -10.65
N ALA A 87 -4.57 -13.78 -11.65
CA ALA A 87 -5.09 -13.61 -13.01
C ALA A 87 -6.62 -13.79 -13.14
N SER A 88 -7.36 -14.11 -12.06
CA SER A 88 -8.70 -14.69 -12.15
C SER A 88 -9.88 -13.77 -11.81
N ASP A 89 -9.68 -12.64 -11.12
CA ASP A 89 -10.80 -11.77 -10.74
C ASP A 89 -10.81 -10.47 -11.55
N PRO A 90 -11.93 -10.11 -12.20
CA PRO A 90 -12.07 -8.81 -12.85
C PRO A 90 -11.99 -7.71 -11.80
N GLU A 91 -10.94 -6.90 -11.89
CA GLU A 91 -10.79 -5.74 -11.04
C GLU A 91 -11.85 -4.69 -11.40
N PRO A 92 -12.53 -4.08 -10.42
CA PRO A 92 -13.47 -3.01 -10.73
C PRO A 92 -12.76 -1.85 -11.45
N GLU A 93 -13.37 -1.34 -12.53
CA GLU A 93 -12.80 -0.27 -13.37
C GLU A 93 -12.34 0.96 -12.56
N TYR A 94 -13.03 1.26 -11.45
CA TYR A 94 -12.68 2.37 -10.58
C TYR A 94 -11.29 2.20 -9.95
N VAL A 95 -10.88 0.98 -9.61
CA VAL A 95 -9.58 0.75 -8.96
C VAL A 95 -8.47 1.06 -9.97
N THR A 96 -8.59 0.63 -11.22
CA THR A 96 -7.66 0.99 -12.31
C THR A 96 -7.50 2.50 -12.46
N ARG A 97 -8.61 3.26 -12.43
CA ARG A 97 -8.57 4.73 -12.50
C ARG A 97 -7.89 5.36 -11.29
N VAL A 98 -8.18 4.86 -10.08
CA VAL A 98 -7.54 5.33 -8.83
C VAL A 98 -6.04 5.02 -8.84
N ARG A 99 -5.64 3.83 -9.27
CA ARG A 99 -4.22 3.45 -9.42
C ARG A 99 -3.49 4.40 -10.37
N ALA A 100 -4.06 4.65 -11.55
CA ALA A 100 -3.47 5.54 -12.54
C ALA A 100 -3.30 6.98 -12.01
N ALA A 101 -4.28 7.49 -11.26
CA ALA A 101 -4.23 8.83 -10.68
C ALA A 101 -3.23 8.94 -9.52
N LEU A 102 -3.10 7.90 -8.68
CA LEU A 102 -2.26 7.94 -7.49
C LEU A 102 -0.80 7.56 -7.77
N ARG A 103 -0.54 6.62 -8.68
CA ARG A 103 0.81 6.13 -8.99
C ARG A 103 1.87 7.22 -9.23
N PRO A 104 1.63 8.30 -10.01
CA PRO A 104 2.64 9.34 -10.20
C PRO A 104 2.95 10.16 -8.94
N LEU A 105 2.12 10.06 -7.90
CA LEU A 105 2.28 10.76 -6.63
C LEU A 105 3.13 9.96 -5.63
N PHE A 106 3.68 8.82 -6.01
CA PHE A 106 4.44 7.96 -5.12
C PHE A 106 5.90 7.88 -5.54
N VAL A 107 6.81 8.07 -4.58
CA VAL A 107 8.26 7.88 -4.77
C VAL A 107 8.74 6.63 -4.06
N PRO A 108 9.64 5.84 -4.64
CA PRO A 108 10.18 4.68 -3.95
C PRO A 108 11.11 5.16 -2.82
N VAL A 109 10.89 4.64 -1.61
CA VAL A 109 11.70 4.95 -0.42
C VAL A 109 12.48 3.74 0.09
N SER A 110 12.12 2.54 -0.36
CA SER A 110 12.84 1.32 -0.06
C SER A 110 12.72 0.35 -1.22
N HIS A 111 13.86 -0.22 -1.63
CA HIS A 111 13.91 -1.30 -2.60
C HIS A 111 14.40 -2.56 -1.90
N ASN A 112 13.59 -3.59 -1.87
CA ASN A 112 14.02 -4.90 -1.41
C ASN A 112 13.62 -5.97 -2.45
N ARG A 113 14.27 -7.13 -2.40
CA ARG A 113 14.00 -8.24 -3.34
C ARG A 113 12.60 -8.86 -3.24
N PHE A 114 11.77 -8.38 -2.32
CA PHE A 114 10.43 -8.85 -1.99
C PHE A 114 9.33 -7.78 -2.20
N GLY A 115 9.68 -6.60 -2.73
CA GLY A 115 8.75 -5.50 -3.00
C GLY A 115 9.33 -4.13 -2.63
N ASN A 116 8.83 -3.09 -3.29
CA ASN A 116 9.22 -1.72 -3.01
C ASN A 116 8.21 -1.04 -2.07
N VAL A 117 8.72 -0.21 -1.17
CA VAL A 117 7.86 0.68 -0.37
C VAL A 117 7.90 2.05 -0.97
N TRP A 118 6.74 2.65 -1.13
CA TRP A 118 6.59 3.94 -1.76
C TRP A 118 5.96 4.96 -0.82
N LEU A 119 6.36 6.21 -0.95
CA LEU A 119 5.89 7.32 -0.14
C LEU A 119 5.12 8.31 -0.99
N PHE A 120 3.95 8.71 -0.51
CA PHE A 120 3.12 9.72 -1.16
C PHE A 120 3.76 11.11 -1.08
N ARG A 121 4.04 11.70 -2.25
CA ARG A 121 4.65 13.02 -2.46
C ARG A 121 3.81 13.79 -3.49
N PRO A 122 2.69 14.42 -3.08
CA PRO A 122 1.79 15.07 -4.01
C PRO A 122 2.40 16.28 -4.72
N GLU A 123 3.46 16.86 -4.14
CA GLU A 123 4.18 18.01 -4.71
C GLU A 123 4.98 17.68 -5.98
N GLN A 124 5.24 16.40 -6.24
CA GLN A 124 5.97 15.98 -7.44
C GLN A 124 5.09 15.87 -8.71
N ALA A 125 3.76 15.94 -8.59
CA ALA A 125 2.87 15.96 -9.75
C ALA A 125 2.78 17.33 -10.45
N ALA A 126 3.40 18.37 -9.90
CA ALA A 126 3.32 19.74 -10.40
C ALA A 126 4.59 20.21 -11.16
N GLN A 127 5.50 19.28 -11.49
CA GLN A 127 6.68 19.50 -12.34
C GLN A 127 6.49 18.84 -13.70
#